data_AF-A0A392Q3Y7-F1
#
_entry.id   AF-A0A392Q3Y7-F1
#
_cell.length_a   1.000
_cell.length_b   1.000
_cell.length_c   1.000
_cell.angle_alpha   90.00
_cell.angle_beta   90.00
_cell.angle_gamma   90.00
#
_symmetry.space_group_name_H-M   'P 1'
#
loop_
_entity.id
_entity.type
_entity.pdbx_description
1 polymer ?
#
loop_
_entity_poly.entity_id
_entity_poly.type
_entity_poly.pdbx_seq_one_letter_code
_entity_poly.pdbx_strand_id
1 'polypeptide(L)' 'KPFAPKKYFSIDRVFRNEAVDRTHLAEFHQIEGLVCDRGLGLRDLIGVLHDFFSRLGNALL' A
#
# COMPACT_ATOMS: atom_id res chain seq x y z
N LYS A 1 -23.67 -6.92 -11.93
CA LYS A 1 -23.78 -6.61 -10.47
C LYS A 1 -23.72 -5.09 -10.31
N PRO A 2 -24.53 -4.48 -9.43
CA PRO A 2 -24.37 -3.05 -9.12
C PRO A 2 -22.98 -2.80 -8.52
N PHE A 3 -22.48 -1.57 -8.68
CA PHE A 3 -21.24 -1.14 -8.04
C PHE A 3 -21.39 -1.23 -6.52
N ALA A 4 -20.39 -1.78 -5.85
CA ALA A 4 -20.26 -1.78 -4.41
C ALA A 4 -18.83 -1.38 -4.06
N PRO A 5 -18.61 -0.44 -3.12
CA PRO A 5 -17.26 -0.06 -2.70
C PRO A 5 -16.45 -1.26 -2.22
N LYS A 6 -15.14 -1.24 -2.45
CA LYS A 6 -14.23 -2.34 -2.08
C LYS A 6 -12.91 -1.83 -1.54
N LYS A 7 -12.31 -2.65 -0.66
CA LYS A 7 -10.95 -2.48 -0.14
C LYS A 7 -10.21 -3.80 -0.33
N TYR A 8 -9.02 -3.75 -0.89
CA TYR A 8 -8.16 -4.91 -1.13
C TYR A 8 -6.76 -4.62 -0.59
N PHE A 9 -6.05 -5.68 -0.24
CA PHE A 9 -4.64 -5.63 0.11
C PHE A 9 -3.94 -6.90 -0.38
N SER A 10 -2.64 -6.81 -0.61
CA SER A 10 -1.78 -7.94 -0.93
C SER A 10 -0.44 -7.79 -0.25
N ILE A 11 0.17 -8.92 0.06
CA ILE A 11 1.57 -9.03 0.47
C ILE A 11 2.12 -10.20 -0.33
N ASP A 12 3.02 -9.91 -1.24
CA ASP A 12 3.54 -10.94 -2.15
C ASP A 12 4.99 -10.65 -2.53
N ARG A 13 5.68 -11.68 -3.03
CA ARG A 13 7.04 -11.58 -3.52
C ARG A 13 7.07 -10.96 -4.91
N VAL A 14 7.94 -9.97 -5.08
CA VAL A 14 8.20 -9.31 -6.36
C VAL A 14 9.67 -9.48 -6.74
N PHE A 15 9.94 -9.40 -8.05
CA PHE A 15 11.27 -9.52 -8.63
C PHE A 15 11.63 -8.23 -9.34
N ARG A 16 12.86 -7.74 -9.14
CA ARG A 16 13.39 -6.56 -9.82
C ARG A 16 14.74 -6.84 -10.43
N ASN A 17 14.91 -6.40 -11.68
CA ASN A 17 16.18 -6.49 -12.38
C ASN A 17 17.04 -5.26 -12.03
N GLU A 18 17.54 -5.24 -10.80
CA GLU A 18 18.42 -4.21 -10.25
C GLU A 18 19.73 -4.86 -9.79
N ALA A 19 20.83 -4.11 -9.77
CA ALA A 19 22.12 -4.61 -9.29
C ALA A 19 22.01 -4.95 -7.79
N VAL A 20 22.32 -6.19 -7.43
CA VAL A 20 22.21 -6.64 -6.05
C VAL A 20 23.30 -5.99 -5.21
N ASP A 21 22.90 -5.33 -4.13
CA ASP A 21 23.80 -4.79 -3.12
C ASP A 21 23.24 -5.01 -1.71
N ARG A 22 23.90 -4.45 -0.69
CA ARG A 22 23.50 -4.63 0.71
C ARG A 22 22.08 -4.13 1.01
N THR A 23 21.57 -3.18 0.23
CA THR A 23 20.26 -2.53 0.37
C THR A 23 19.25 -2.95 -0.70
N HIS A 24 19.70 -3.55 -1.82
CA HIS A 24 18.87 -3.92 -2.95
C HIS A 24 18.95 -5.42 -3.22
N LEU A 25 17.88 -6.15 -2.87
CA LEU A 25 17.72 -7.56 -3.19
C LEU A 25 16.99 -7.72 -4.53
N ALA A 26 17.37 -8.73 -5.32
CA ALA A 26 16.69 -9.06 -6.58
C ALA A 26 15.22 -9.50 -6.39
N GLU A 27 14.88 -9.99 -5.20
CA GLU A 27 13.52 -10.29 -4.79
C GLU A 27 13.25 -9.80 -3.36
N PHE A 28 12.03 -9.30 -3.13
CA PHE A 28 11.57 -8.87 -1.81
C PHE A 28 10.04 -8.93 -1.74
N HIS A 29 9.48 -8.75 -0.54
CA HIS A 29 8.04 -8.73 -0.34
C HIS A 29 7.50 -7.30 -0.45
N GLN A 30 6.54 -7.08 -1.34
CA GLN A 30 5.85 -5.80 -1.50
C GLN A 30 4.47 -5.87 -0.84
N ILE A 31 4.10 -4.80 -0.14
CA ILE A 31 2.78 -4.62 0.46
C ILE A 31 2.02 -3.61 -0.40
N GLU A 32 0.80 -3.92 -0.80
CA GLU A 32 -0.08 -3.02 -1.54
C GLU A 32 -1.47 -2.93 -0.90
N GLY A 33 -2.11 -1.77 -1.05
CA GLY A 33 -3.48 -1.52 -0.61
C GLY A 33 -4.25 -0.70 -1.64
N LEU A 34 -5.51 -1.06 -1.87
CA LEU A 34 -6.40 -0.41 -2.84
C LEU A 34 -7.78 -0.16 -2.22
N VAL A 35 -8.26 1.08 -2.32
CA VAL A 35 -9.63 1.45 -1.96
C VAL A 35 -10.33 1.95 -3.22
N CYS A 36 -11.49 1.36 -3.54
CA CYS A 36 -12.30 1.70 -4.70
C CYS A 36 -13.68 2.15 -4.25
N ASP A 37 -13.97 3.44 -4.43
CA ASP A 37 -15.26 4.06 -4.20
C ASP A 37 -15.44 5.25 -5.17
N ARG A 38 -16.65 5.81 -5.24
CA ARG A 38 -16.96 6.99 -6.05
C ARG A 38 -16.55 8.25 -5.30
N GLY A 39 -15.88 9.17 -5.99
CA GLY A 39 -15.54 10.49 -5.42
C GLY A 39 -14.33 10.50 -4.49
N LEU A 40 -13.53 9.42 -4.46
CA LEU A 40 -12.26 9.40 -3.73
C LEU A 40 -11.27 10.40 -4.32
N GLY A 41 -10.52 11.07 -3.43
CA GLY A 41 -9.45 11.98 -3.80
C GLY A 41 -8.23 11.85 -2.90
N LEU A 42 -7.30 12.80 -3.04
CA LEU A 42 -6.04 12.79 -2.29
C LEU A 42 -6.24 12.86 -0.77
N ARG A 43 -7.29 13.57 -0.30
CA ARG A 43 -7.64 13.64 1.12
C ARG A 43 -7.92 12.25 1.71
N ASP A 44 -8.65 11.42 0.99
CA ASP A 44 -8.99 10.05 1.43
C ASP A 44 -7.74 9.17 1.46
N LEU A 45 -6.87 9.30 0.46
CA LEU A 45 -5.58 8.60 0.43
C LEU A 45 -4.71 8.96 1.63
N ILE A 46 -4.57 10.25 1.95
CA ILE A 46 -3.82 10.72 3.12
C ILE A 46 -4.42 10.16 4.41
N GLY A 47 -5.75 10.17 4.55
CA GLY A 47 -6.43 9.60 5.72
C GLY A 47 -6.15 8.10 5.87
N VAL A 48 -6.20 7.33 4.78
CA VAL A 48 -5.85 5.91 4.79
C VAL A 48 -4.39 5.69 5.21
N LEU A 49 -3.45 6.49 4.70
CA LEU A 49 -2.04 6.39 5.05
C LEU A 49 -1.79 6.72 6.53
N HIS A 50 -2.40 7.79 7.04
CA HIS A 50 -2.32 8.16 8.45
C HIS A 50 -2.85 7.04 9.37
N ASP A 51 -4.03 6.50 9.06
CA ASP A 51 -4.63 5.39 9.83
C ASP A 51 -3.80 4.11 9.74
N PHE A 52 -3.16 3.85 8.60
CA PHE A 52 -2.28 2.70 8.42
C PHE A 52 -1.02 2.83 9.27
N PHE A 53 -0.31 3.97 9.20
CA PHE A 53 0.94 4.17 9.92
C PHE A 53 0.77 4.34 11.43
N SER A 54 -0.32 4.95 11.88
CA SER A 54 -0.64 5.04 13.32
C SER A 54 -0.79 3.66 13.96
N ARG A 55 -1.33 2.67 13.23
CA ARG A 55 -1.45 1.27 13.69
C ARG A 55 -0.12 0.50 13.66
N LEU A 56 0.85 0.96 12.87
CA LEU A 56 2.20 0.39 12.81
C LEU A 56 3.16 0.97 13.87
N GLY A 57 2.67 1.85 14.75
CA GLY A 57 3.47 2.46 15.82
C GLY A 57 4.18 3.74 15.42
N ASN A 58 3.89 4.29 14.23
CA ASN A 58 4.41 5.58 13.79
C ASN A 58 3.32 6.66 13.90
N ALA A 59 3.33 7.41 14.99
CA ALA A 59 2.32 8.44 15.32
C ALA A 59 2.68 9.85 14.80
N LEU A 60 3.58 9.98 13.81
CA LEU A 60 4.14 11.27 13.35
C LEU A 60 3.63 11.76 11.97
N LEU A 61 2.49 11.26 11.50
CA LEU A 61 1.75 11.92 10.40
C LEU A 61 0.55 12.68 10.97
#